data_AF-A0A6V8KMP7-F1
#
_entry.id   AF-A0A6V8KMP7-F1
#
_cell.length_a   1.000
_cell.length_b   1.000
_cell.length_c   1.000
_cell.angle_alpha   90.00
_cell.angle_beta   90.00
_cell.angle_gamma   90.00
#
_symmetry.space_group_name_H-M   'P 1'
#
loop_
_entity.id
_entity.type
_entity.pdbx_description
1 polymer ?
#
loop_
_entity_poly.entity_id
_entity_poly.type
_entity_poly.pdbx_seq_one_letter_code
_entity_poly.pdbx_strand_id
1 'polypeptide(L)'
;MFTDDPATAVKRYELTRGVAPLREREITATSRYQRVFTDHLHKRSRGGEQARLRDEVVAAAVVAAHNHVLRQWLREGGKDDAHARLDVALGAVTDVLSGWLDGRATGPDDPDGGDVVVVAVRRGAPMWRVVQQIEAATLP
;
A
#
# COMPACT_ATOMS: atom_id res chain seq x y z
N MET A 1 -5.43 -12.28 21.22
CA MET A 1 -5.92 -11.02 21.84
C MET A 1 -7.28 -10.54 21.27
N PHE A 2 -7.65 -10.86 20.03
CA PHE A 2 -9.06 -10.76 19.54
C PHE A 2 -9.66 -12.13 19.22
N THR A 3 -8.84 -13.02 18.65
CA THR A 3 -9.19 -14.41 18.32
C THR A 3 -9.28 -15.32 19.55
N ASP A 4 -8.58 -14.98 20.65
CA ASP A 4 -8.64 -15.71 21.93
C ASP A 4 -10.01 -15.57 22.63
N ASP A 5 -10.74 -14.47 22.38
CA ASP A 5 -12.12 -14.26 22.86
C ASP A 5 -12.94 -13.49 21.79
N PRO A 6 -13.42 -14.22 20.76
CA PRO A 6 -14.16 -13.62 19.66
C PRO A 6 -15.46 -12.96 20.10
N ALA A 7 -16.14 -13.50 21.12
CA ALA A 7 -17.41 -12.97 21.59
C ALA A 7 -17.25 -11.57 22.22
N THR A 8 -16.21 -11.37 23.04
CA THR A 8 -15.90 -10.05 23.60
C THR A 8 -15.38 -9.09 22.52
N ALA A 9 -14.60 -9.59 21.56
CA ALA A 9 -14.14 -8.80 20.43
C ALA A 9 -15.29 -8.22 19.61
N VAL A 10 -16.29 -9.05 19.26
CA VAL A 10 -17.49 -8.63 18.50
C VAL A 10 -18.29 -7.60 19.28
N LYS A 11 -18.55 -7.83 20.57
CA LYS A 11 -19.28 -6.86 21.42
C LYS A 11 -18.57 -5.51 21.50
N ARG A 12 -17.24 -5.50 21.64
CA ARG A 12 -16.44 -4.27 21.65
C ARG A 12 -16.54 -3.54 20.31
N TYR A 13 -16.49 -4.27 19.21
CA TYR A 13 -16.66 -3.71 17.87
C TYR A 13 -18.03 -3.05 17.67
N GLU A 14 -19.11 -3.71 18.11
CA GLU A 14 -20.47 -3.17 18.06
C GLU A 14 -20.62 -1.87 18.88
N LEU A 15 -20.01 -1.81 20.06
CA LEU A 15 -20.00 -0.61 20.90
C LEU A 15 -19.20 0.53 20.25
N THR A 16 -17.97 0.26 19.81
CA THR A 16 -17.08 1.30 19.26
C THR A 16 -17.64 1.89 17.97
N ARG A 17 -18.26 1.08 17.10
CA ARG A 17 -18.86 1.59 15.85
C ARG A 17 -20.12 2.43 16.08
N GLY A 18 -20.83 2.21 17.19
CA GLY A 18 -22.06 2.92 17.55
C GLY A 18 -21.83 4.23 18.30
N VAL A 19 -20.62 4.47 18.83
CA VAL A 19 -20.29 5.62 19.67
C VAL A 19 -19.21 6.48 19.00
N ALA A 20 -19.60 7.64 18.47
CA ALA A 20 -18.71 8.49 17.67
C ALA A 20 -17.39 8.89 18.38
N PRO A 21 -17.37 9.27 19.67
CA PRO A 21 -16.11 9.54 20.39
C PRO A 21 -15.17 8.34 20.51
N LEU A 22 -15.70 7.12 20.59
CA LEU A 22 -14.87 5.90 20.65
C LEU A 22 -14.22 5.61 19.29
N ARG A 23 -14.95 5.86 18.21
CA ARG A 23 -14.44 5.71 16.84
C ARG A 23 -13.28 6.67 16.53
N GLU A 24 -13.36 7.93 16.96
CA GLU A 24 -12.26 8.91 16.77
C GLU A 24 -10.98 8.49 17.51
N ARG A 25 -11.15 7.97 18.73
CA ARG A 25 -10.03 7.43 19.52
C ARG A 25 -9.39 6.22 18.85
N GLU A 26 -10.19 5.34 18.23
CA GLU A 26 -9.71 4.17 17.50
C GLU A 26 -8.92 4.56 16.23
N ILE A 27 -9.40 5.56 15.48
CA ILE A 27 -8.68 6.10 14.32
C ILE A 27 -7.32 6.64 14.74
N THR A 28 -7.27 7.42 15.84
CA THR A 28 -6.02 7.96 16.38
C THR A 28 -5.04 6.87 16.79
N ALA A 29 -5.54 5.77 17.39
CA ALA A 29 -4.71 4.63 17.75
C ALA A 29 -4.11 3.92 16.52
N THR A 30 -4.86 3.84 15.42
CA THR A 30 -4.40 3.24 14.15
C THR A 30 -3.21 3.99 13.57
N SER A 31 -3.21 5.32 13.60
CA SER A 31 -2.09 6.13 13.10
C SER A 31 -0.80 5.91 13.89
N ARG A 32 -0.90 5.73 15.22
CA ARG A 32 0.25 5.41 16.06
C ARG A 32 0.80 4.01 15.74
N TYR A 33 -0.07 3.04 15.50
CA TYR A 33 0.33 1.68 15.11
C TYR A 33 1.05 1.66 13.77
N GLN A 34 0.50 2.36 12.77
CA GLN A 34 1.13 2.49 11.46
C GLN A 34 2.55 3.07 11.57
N ARG A 35 2.74 4.13 12.36
CA ARG A 35 4.06 4.74 12.57
C ARG A 35 5.08 3.74 13.14
N VAL A 36 4.67 2.94 14.14
CA VAL A 36 5.54 1.91 14.71
C VAL A 36 5.93 0.86 13.66
N PHE A 37 5.00 0.49 12.79
CA PHE A 37 5.25 -0.49 11.72
C PHE A 37 6.22 0.07 10.68
N THR A 38 6.02 1.32 10.24
CA THR A 38 6.96 2.05 9.39
C THR A 38 8.36 2.08 10.00
N ASP A 39 8.48 2.47 11.27
CA ASP A 39 9.78 2.56 11.95
C ASP A 39 10.47 1.19 12.03
N HIS A 40 9.69 0.11 12.19
CA HIS A 40 10.21 -1.25 12.19
C HIS A 40 10.75 -1.66 10.81
N LEU A 41 9.98 -1.43 9.76
CA LEU A 41 10.38 -1.73 8.38
C LEU A 41 11.63 -0.94 7.99
N HIS A 42 11.68 0.34 8.33
CA HIS A 42 12.81 1.21 8.01
C HIS A 42 14.11 0.78 8.69
N LYS A 43 14.04 0.37 9.96
CA LYS A 43 15.20 -0.20 10.66
C LYS A 43 15.71 -1.48 9.99
N ARG A 44 14.82 -2.25 9.35
CA ARG A 44 15.14 -3.54 8.73
C ARG A 44 15.62 -3.37 7.28
N SER A 45 15.10 -2.40 6.53
CA SER A 45 15.45 -2.18 5.12
C SER A 45 16.88 -1.63 4.93
N ARG A 46 17.47 -1.01 5.97
CA ARG A 46 18.80 -0.33 5.95
C ARG A 46 18.94 0.68 4.80
N GLY A 47 17.83 1.11 4.20
CA GLY A 47 17.83 1.96 3.02
C GLY A 47 17.94 3.44 3.35
N GLY A 48 18.34 4.24 2.36
CA GLY A 48 18.38 5.70 2.45
C GLY A 48 16.98 6.33 2.39
N GLU A 49 16.91 7.65 2.23
CA GLU A 49 15.65 8.42 2.24
C GLU A 49 14.60 7.92 1.22
N GLN A 50 15.02 7.41 0.06
CA GLN A 50 14.13 6.80 -0.95
C GLN A 50 13.48 5.48 -0.48
N ALA A 51 14.09 4.76 0.47
CA ALA A 51 13.49 3.56 1.06
C ALA A 51 12.39 3.90 2.07
N ARG A 52 12.42 5.10 2.66
CA ARG A 52 11.44 5.51 3.67
C ARG A 52 10.02 5.61 3.11
N LEU A 53 9.85 6.18 1.91
CA LEU A 53 8.54 6.20 1.25
C LEU A 53 8.07 4.76 0.97
N ARG A 54 8.99 3.86 0.59
CA ARG A 54 8.70 2.43 0.41
C ARG A 54 8.18 1.79 1.69
N ASP A 55 8.90 1.99 2.78
CA ASP A 55 8.54 1.47 4.09
C ASP A 55 7.19 2.03 4.59
N GLU A 56 6.92 3.32 4.35
CA GLU A 56 5.66 3.98 4.72
C GLU A 56 4.45 3.43 3.95
N VAL A 57 4.57 3.23 2.64
CA VAL A 57 3.49 2.68 1.81
C VAL A 57 3.23 1.21 2.16
N VAL A 58 4.28 0.40 2.34
CA VAL A 58 4.13 -1.00 2.77
C VAL A 58 3.42 -1.07 4.11
N ALA A 59 3.85 -0.26 5.09
CA ALA A 59 3.19 -0.20 6.40
C ALA A 59 1.71 0.19 6.27
N ALA A 60 1.40 1.20 5.46
CA ALA A 60 0.02 1.63 5.23
C ALA A 60 -0.84 0.51 4.62
N ALA A 61 -0.31 -0.19 3.61
CA ALA A 61 -1.01 -1.28 2.93
C ALA A 61 -1.28 -2.46 3.89
N VAL A 62 -0.29 -2.87 4.67
CA VAL A 62 -0.44 -3.95 5.66
C VAL A 62 -1.49 -3.59 6.72
N VAL A 63 -1.44 -2.37 7.26
CA VAL A 63 -2.41 -1.90 8.27
C VAL A 63 -3.82 -1.83 7.67
N ALA A 64 -3.96 -1.36 6.43
CA ALA A 64 -5.24 -1.30 5.75
C ALA A 64 -5.84 -2.70 5.52
N ALA A 65 -5.03 -3.66 5.05
CA ALA A 65 -5.44 -5.05 4.85
C ALA A 65 -5.85 -5.72 6.17
N HIS A 66 -5.04 -5.58 7.21
CA HIS A 66 -5.34 -6.12 8.53
C HIS A 66 -6.68 -5.59 9.08
N ASN A 67 -6.87 -4.28 8.99
CA ASN A 67 -8.10 -3.64 9.44
C ASN A 67 -9.33 -4.03 8.61
N HIS A 68 -9.15 -4.25 7.31
CA HIS A 68 -10.22 -4.75 6.44
C HIS A 68 -10.67 -6.14 6.89
N VAL A 69 -9.74 -7.07 7.02
CA VAL A 69 -10.00 -8.46 7.43
C VAL A 69 -10.63 -8.51 8.82
N LEU A 70 -10.05 -7.78 9.78
CA LEU A 70 -10.58 -7.74 11.16
C LEU A 70 -12.02 -7.23 11.20
N ARG A 71 -12.32 -6.11 10.52
CA ARG A 71 -13.69 -5.56 10.47
C ARG A 71 -14.66 -6.50 9.76
N GLN A 72 -14.22 -7.19 8.72
CA GLN A 72 -15.07 -8.18 8.05
C GLN A 72 -15.36 -9.36 8.99
N TRP A 73 -14.34 -9.93 9.61
CA TRP A 73 -14.46 -11.04 10.55
C TRP A 73 -15.37 -10.70 11.75
N LEU A 74 -15.23 -9.49 12.30
CA LEU A 74 -16.09 -9.00 13.39
C LEU A 74 -17.55 -8.83 12.95
N ARG A 75 -17.80 -8.34 11.74
CA ARG A 75 -19.17 -8.22 11.18
C ARG A 75 -19.83 -9.58 10.95
N GLU A 76 -19.04 -10.61 10.68
CA GLU A 76 -19.51 -11.99 10.49
C GLU A 76 -19.60 -12.77 11.82
N GLY A 77 -19.39 -12.10 12.95
CA GLY A 77 -19.55 -12.66 14.29
C GLY A 77 -18.35 -13.48 14.79
N GLY A 78 -17.18 -13.33 14.15
CA GLY A 78 -15.93 -13.89 14.64
C GLY A 78 -15.81 -15.41 14.58
N LYS A 79 -16.47 -16.05 13.61
CA LYS A 79 -16.67 -17.52 13.57
C LYS A 79 -15.58 -18.29 12.83
N ASP A 80 -15.00 -17.71 11.78
CA ASP A 80 -14.02 -18.38 10.91
C ASP A 80 -12.58 -18.05 11.31
N ASP A 81 -11.61 -18.73 10.71
CA ASP A 81 -10.19 -18.46 10.95
C ASP A 81 -9.77 -17.10 10.39
N ALA A 82 -9.61 -16.13 11.29
CA ALA A 82 -9.15 -14.79 10.96
C ALA A 82 -7.70 -14.76 10.44
N HIS A 83 -6.85 -15.72 10.88
CA HIS A 83 -5.46 -15.78 10.47
C HIS A 83 -5.35 -16.22 9.01
N ALA A 84 -6.04 -17.28 8.63
CA ALA A 84 -6.09 -17.72 7.23
C ALA A 84 -6.59 -16.61 6.28
N ARG A 85 -7.60 -15.84 6.69
CA ARG A 85 -8.10 -14.69 5.90
C ARG A 85 -7.07 -13.57 5.80
N LEU A 86 -6.34 -13.31 6.90
CA LEU A 86 -5.27 -12.31 6.92
C LEU A 86 -4.12 -12.72 6.01
N ASP A 87 -3.72 -13.99 6.03
CA ASP A 87 -2.65 -14.52 5.17
C ASP A 87 -2.99 -14.34 3.69
N VAL A 88 -4.23 -14.65 3.29
CA VAL A 88 -4.71 -14.40 1.92
C VAL A 88 -4.65 -12.91 1.57
N ALA A 89 -5.10 -12.03 2.47
CA ALA A 89 -5.10 -10.59 2.23
C ALA A 89 -3.68 -10.02 2.14
N LEU A 90 -2.76 -10.48 2.98
CA LEU A 90 -1.36 -10.07 2.95
C LEU A 90 -0.64 -10.61 1.70
N GLY A 91 -0.95 -11.83 1.27
CA GLY A 91 -0.49 -12.37 -0.02
C GLY A 91 -0.87 -11.45 -1.18
N ALA A 92 -2.13 -11.02 -1.25
CA ALA A 92 -2.59 -10.08 -2.28
C ALA A 92 -1.87 -8.72 -2.20
N VAL A 93 -1.58 -8.20 -1.01
CA VAL A 93 -0.78 -6.98 -0.84
C VAL A 93 0.64 -7.18 -1.36
N THR A 94 1.27 -8.30 -1.03
CA THR A 94 2.63 -8.64 -1.50
C THR A 94 2.67 -8.77 -3.02
N ASP A 95 1.70 -9.44 -3.63
CA ASP A 95 1.62 -9.60 -5.08
C ASP A 95 1.55 -8.24 -5.79
N VAL A 96 0.69 -7.34 -5.31
CA VAL A 96 0.52 -5.99 -5.88
C VAL A 96 1.76 -5.13 -5.68
N LEU A 97 2.41 -5.21 -4.52
CA LEU A 97 3.56 -4.36 -4.19
C LEU A 97 4.90 -4.93 -4.68
N SER A 98 4.98 -6.21 -5.03
CA SER A 98 6.23 -6.89 -5.45
C SER A 98 7.00 -6.10 -6.52
N GLY A 99 6.35 -5.74 -7.63
CA GLY A 99 6.97 -4.95 -8.69
C GLY A 99 7.39 -3.54 -8.27
N TRP A 100 6.69 -2.96 -7.30
CA TRP A 100 7.06 -1.67 -6.72
C TRP A 100 8.28 -1.76 -5.78
N LEU A 101 8.36 -2.85 -5.02
CA LEU A 101 9.44 -3.12 -4.07
C LEU A 101 10.74 -3.56 -4.75
N ASP A 102 10.64 -4.36 -5.80
CA ASP A 102 11.76 -4.81 -6.62
C ASP A 102 12.39 -3.68 -7.46
N GLY A 103 11.83 -2.48 -7.40
CA GLY A 103 12.34 -1.31 -8.14
C GLY A 103 11.95 -1.28 -9.61
N ARG A 104 11.05 -2.16 -10.09
CA ARG A 104 10.46 -2.05 -11.45
C ARG A 104 9.52 -0.86 -11.57
N ALA A 105 9.00 -0.35 -10.45
CA ALA A 105 8.44 0.99 -10.44
C ALA A 105 9.59 1.99 -10.24
N THR A 106 9.93 2.67 -11.33
CA THR A 106 10.89 3.77 -11.47
C THR A 106 12.38 3.39 -11.44
N GLY A 107 12.81 2.72 -12.52
CA GLY A 107 14.18 2.73 -13.04
C GLY A 107 14.13 2.50 -14.56
N PRO A 108 15.00 3.12 -15.38
CA PRO A 108 14.99 2.95 -16.85
C PRO A 108 15.43 1.56 -17.33
N ASP A 109 15.74 0.63 -16.43
CA ASP A 109 16.32 -0.66 -16.75
C ASP A 109 15.28 -1.78 -16.69
N ASP A 110 14.21 -1.65 -17.48
CA ASP A 110 13.45 -2.82 -17.92
C ASP A 110 14.03 -3.28 -19.26
N PRO A 111 14.90 -4.30 -19.30
CA PRO A 111 15.54 -4.73 -20.55
C PRO A 111 14.56 -5.39 -21.55
N ASP A 112 13.31 -5.67 -21.13
CA ASP A 112 12.23 -6.19 -21.98
C ASP A 112 11.03 -5.20 -22.12
N GLY A 113 11.10 -4.04 -21.46
CA GLY A 113 10.08 -3.01 -21.51
C GLY A 113 10.38 -2.04 -22.65
N GLY A 114 9.69 -2.20 -23.79
CA GLY A 114 9.96 -1.42 -25.00
C GLY A 114 10.18 0.09 -24.76
N ASP A 115 11.06 0.69 -25.55
CA ASP A 115 11.54 2.06 -25.39
C ASP A 115 10.41 3.08 -25.15
N VAL A 116 10.34 3.64 -23.94
CA VAL A 116 9.36 4.70 -23.61
C VAL A 116 9.99 6.07 -23.85
N VAL A 117 9.52 6.76 -24.89
CA VAL A 117 9.95 8.13 -25.21
C VAL A 117 8.96 9.16 -24.65
N VAL A 118 9.41 10.00 -23.71
CA VAL A 118 8.64 11.14 -23.18
C VAL A 118 9.11 12.43 -23.85
N VAL A 119 8.27 13.03 -24.71
CA VAL A 119 8.58 14.29 -25.39
C VAL A 119 7.83 15.45 -24.74
N ALA A 120 8.55 16.41 -24.17
CA ALA A 120 7.99 17.65 -23.64
C ALA A 120 8.06 18.77 -24.69
N VAL A 121 6.91 19.25 -25.16
CA VAL A 121 6.80 20.35 -26.14
C VAL A 121 6.12 21.57 -25.54
N ARG A 122 6.53 22.76 -25.98
CA ARG A 122 5.83 24.00 -25.62
C ARG A 122 4.41 24.00 -26.19
N ARG A 123 3.45 24.51 -25.43
CA ARG A 123 2.07 24.72 -25.88
C ARG A 123 2.08 25.58 -27.15
N GLY A 124 1.55 25.04 -28.26
CA GLY A 124 1.56 25.69 -29.57
C GLY A 124 2.71 25.26 -30.51
N ALA A 125 3.51 24.27 -30.12
CA ALA A 125 4.49 23.69 -31.04
C ALA A 125 3.77 23.07 -32.27
N PRO A 126 4.23 23.36 -33.50
CA PRO A 126 3.64 22.77 -34.69
C PRO A 126 3.97 21.27 -34.80
N MET A 127 3.02 20.46 -35.28
CA MET A 127 3.11 18.99 -35.30
C MET A 127 4.40 18.44 -35.93
N TRP A 128 4.90 19.06 -37.00
CA TRP A 128 6.14 18.62 -37.66
C TRP A 128 7.36 18.66 -36.73
N ARG A 129 7.39 19.58 -35.76
CA ARG A 129 8.48 19.71 -34.79
C ARG A 129 8.39 18.65 -33.70
N VAL A 130 7.17 18.21 -33.37
CA VAL A 130 6.94 17.07 -32.47
C VAL A 130 7.42 15.79 -33.14
N VAL A 131 7.05 15.57 -34.41
CA VAL A 131 7.51 14.42 -35.21
C VAL A 131 9.03 14.39 -35.31
N GLN A 132 9.67 15.52 -35.64
CA GLN A 132 11.13 15.60 -35.72
C GLN A 132 11.82 15.28 -34.38
N GLN A 133 11.23 15.67 -33.24
CA GLN A 133 11.77 15.34 -31.91
C GLN A 133 11.58 13.88 -31.53
N ILE A 134 10.48 13.25 -31.96
CA ILE A 134 10.26 11.82 -31.79
C ILE A 134 11.28 11.05 -32.64
N GLU A 135 11.41 11.38 -33.93
CA GLU A 135 12.37 10.75 -34.83
C GLU A 135 13.81 10.88 -34.33
N ALA A 136 14.21 12.06 -33.85
CA ALA A 136 15.54 12.25 -33.26
C ALA A 136 15.78 11.46 -31.96
N ALA A 137 14.71 11.03 -31.28
CA ALA A 137 14.79 10.26 -30.04
C ALA A 137 14.64 8.74 -30.26
N THR A 138 14.11 8.30 -31.41
CA THR A 138 13.86 6.88 -31.72
C THR A 138 14.75 6.30 -32.82
N LEU A 139 15.52 7.13 -33.54
CA LEU A 139 16.56 6.68 -34.47
C LEU A 139 17.92 6.58 -33.75
N PRO A 140 18.70 5.51 -33.95
CA PRO A 140 20.03 5.33 -33.39
C PRO A 140 21.08 6.32 -33.94
#